data_AF-A0A7S1T9A5-F1
#
_entry.id   AF-A0A7S1T9A5-F1
#
_cell.length_a   1.000
_cell.length_b   1.000
_cell.length_c   1.000
_cell.angle_alpha   90.00
_cell.angle_beta   90.00
_cell.angle_gamma   90.00
#
_symmetry.space_group_name_H-M   'P 1'
#
loop_
_entity.id
_entity.type
_entity.pdbx_description
1 polymer ?
#
loop_
_entity_poly.entity_id
_entity_poly.type
_entity_poly.pdbx_seq_one_letter_code
_entity_poly.pdbx_strand_id
1 'polypeptide(L)'
;QNMLWGTYRPGVYFGMRMRRPQALLAGLMWWDPQLPDFFHNIRHEAQERDGLSKFGWLQHDGTSYGHQELLDTDFNITTTMVKAVGAEGAGAGGDWAVHVRCSHIADAAAQGKEMKR
;
A
#
# COMPACT_ATOMS: atom_id res chain seq x y z
N GLN A 1 17.13 10.69 13.75
CA GLN A 1 15.67 10.44 13.87
C GLN A 1 15.15 9.73 12.60
N ASN A 2 15.50 8.46 12.35
CA ASN A 2 15.18 7.75 11.09
C ASN A 2 13.80 7.04 11.08
N MET A 3 13.06 7.23 12.17
CA MET A 3 12.04 6.30 12.62
C MET A 3 10.71 7.01 12.89
N LEU A 4 10.63 8.31 12.62
CA LEU A 4 9.45 9.11 12.93
C LEU A 4 8.23 8.68 12.11
N TRP A 5 8.42 8.46 10.81
CA TRP A 5 7.42 7.95 9.87
C TRP A 5 7.59 6.45 9.64
N GLY A 6 6.47 5.75 9.49
CA GLY A 6 6.47 4.34 9.08
C GLY A 6 5.05 3.76 8.99
N THR A 7 5.00 2.48 8.63
CA THR A 7 3.79 1.68 8.41
C THR A 7 3.18 1.17 9.74
N TYR A 8 3.06 2.05 10.74
CA TYR A 8 2.67 1.69 12.12
C TYR A 8 1.15 1.54 12.32
N ARG A 9 0.42 1.15 11.28
CA ARG A 9 -1.05 0.93 11.32
C ARG A 9 -1.38 -0.46 10.77
N PRO A 10 -1.05 -1.55 11.48
CA PRO A 10 -1.23 -2.91 10.96
C PRO A 10 -2.70 -3.33 10.77
N GLY A 11 -3.68 -2.62 11.36
CA GLY A 11 -5.10 -2.91 11.20
C GLY A 11 -5.71 -2.46 9.86
N VAL A 12 -4.97 -1.77 9.01
CA VAL A 12 -5.40 -1.35 7.67
C VAL A 12 -4.49 -1.95 6.61
N TYR A 13 -5.00 -2.14 5.39
CA TYR A 13 -4.21 -2.73 4.30
C TYR A 13 -2.94 -1.94 4.01
N PHE A 14 -3.04 -0.61 3.93
CA PHE A 14 -1.88 0.27 3.86
C PHE A 14 -2.15 1.54 4.69
N GLY A 15 -1.17 1.93 5.52
CA GLY A 15 -1.25 3.18 6.26
C GLY A 15 0.09 3.66 6.79
N MET A 16 0.28 4.98 6.76
CA MET A 16 1.45 5.65 7.34
C MET A 16 1.04 6.47 8.56
N ARG A 17 1.92 6.48 9.56
CA ARG A 17 1.69 7.20 10.82
C ARG A 17 3.00 7.72 11.39
N MET A 18 2.94 8.91 11.97
CA MET A 18 4.02 9.48 12.78
C MET A 18 4.04 8.84 14.19
N ARG A 19 5.22 8.55 14.74
CA ARG A 19 5.40 8.10 16.15
C ARG A 19 5.26 9.26 17.15
N ARG A 20 4.10 9.91 17.16
CA ARG A 20 3.71 10.96 18.13
C ARG A 20 2.30 10.69 18.68
N PRO A 21 1.96 11.23 19.86
CA PRO A 21 0.61 11.12 20.43
C PRO A 21 -0.45 11.76 19.52
N GLN A 22 -0.18 12.98 19.04
CA GLN A 22 -0.95 13.64 17.99
C GLN A 22 -0.17 13.46 16.68
N ALA A 23 -0.66 12.60 15.80
CA ALA A 23 0.05 12.21 14.60
C ALA A 23 -0.84 12.42 13.38
N LEU A 24 -0.22 12.90 12.29
CA LEU A 24 -0.82 12.81 10.97
C LEU A 24 -0.91 11.33 10.57
N LEU A 25 -2.08 10.94 10.06
CA LEU A 25 -2.39 9.59 9.60
C LEU A 25 -2.68 9.64 8.10
N ALA A 26 -2.07 8.72 7.36
CA ALA A 26 -2.41 8.46 5.97
C ALA A 26 -2.86 7.00 5.83
N GLY A 27 -3.73 6.72 4.86
CA GLY A 27 -4.26 5.39 4.59
C GLY A 27 -4.73 5.25 3.16
N LEU A 28 -4.76 4.01 2.67
CA LEU A 28 -5.33 3.66 1.37
C LEU A 28 -6.76 3.12 1.57
N MET A 29 -7.64 3.51 0.65
CA MET A 29 -8.96 2.92 0.48
C MET A 29 -9.20 2.71 -1.01
N TRP A 30 -9.90 1.64 -1.36
CA TRP A 30 -10.32 1.38 -2.74
C TRP A 30 -11.63 0.60 -2.74
N TRP A 31 -12.30 0.56 -3.89
CA TRP A 31 -13.49 -0.25 -4.11
C TRP A 31 -13.58 -0.62 -5.59
N ASP A 32 -14.34 -1.67 -5.89
CA ASP A 32 -14.73 -2.01 -7.24
C ASP A 32 -16.06 -1.30 -7.59
N PRO A 33 -16.08 -0.39 -8.59
CA PRO A 33 -17.30 0.31 -8.99
C PRO A 33 -18.37 -0.60 -9.60
N GLN A 34 -18.07 -1.86 -9.93
CA GLN A 34 -19.02 -2.83 -10.46
C GLN A 34 -19.84 -3.53 -9.37
N LEU A 35 -19.36 -3.53 -8.12
CA LEU A 35 -20.07 -4.17 -7.01
C LEU A 35 -21.24 -3.29 -6.54
N PRO A 36 -22.43 -3.89 -6.29
CA PRO A 36 -23.53 -3.17 -5.68
C PRO A 36 -23.15 -2.80 -4.24
N ASP A 37 -23.70 -1.71 -3.72
CA ASP A 37 -23.48 -1.25 -2.34
C ASP A 37 -22.03 -0.84 -2.03
N PHE A 38 -21.74 0.43 -2.31
CA PHE A 38 -20.44 1.06 -2.08
C PHE A 38 -19.97 0.96 -0.62
N PHE A 39 -20.86 1.18 0.36
CA PHE A 39 -20.47 1.29 1.76
C PHE A 39 -20.01 -0.04 2.35
N HIS A 40 -20.52 -1.15 1.82
CA HIS A 40 -20.16 -2.48 2.29
C HIS A 40 -18.95 -3.09 1.55
N ASN A 41 -18.60 -2.55 0.39
CA ASN A 41 -17.52 -3.07 -0.46
C ASN A 41 -16.27 -2.18 -0.53
N ILE A 42 -16.23 -1.07 0.20
CA ILE A 42 -15.00 -0.29 0.35
C ILE A 42 -13.98 -1.03 1.21
N ARG A 43 -12.77 -1.21 0.68
CA ARG A 43 -11.65 -1.84 1.37
C ARG A 43 -10.85 -0.77 2.11
N HIS A 44 -10.54 -1.01 3.38
CA HIS A 44 -9.67 -0.14 4.18
C HIS A 44 -8.96 -0.93 5.27
N GLU A 45 -9.75 -1.51 6.17
CA GLU A 45 -9.30 -2.35 7.27
C GLU A 45 -8.91 -3.71 6.74
N ALA A 46 -7.86 -4.31 7.29
CA ALA A 46 -7.42 -5.64 6.88
C ALA A 46 -8.36 -6.70 7.48
N GLN A 47 -9.48 -6.96 6.81
CA GLN A 47 -10.54 -7.84 7.29
C GLN A 47 -10.64 -9.11 6.44
N GLU A 48 -10.79 -10.26 7.08
CA GLU A 48 -10.92 -11.55 6.38
C GLU A 48 -12.17 -11.59 5.49
N ARG A 49 -13.26 -10.91 5.89
CA ARG A 49 -14.51 -10.82 5.13
C ARG A 49 -14.34 -10.21 3.73
N ASP A 50 -13.26 -9.47 3.51
CA ASP A 50 -13.01 -8.82 2.23
C ASP A 50 -12.61 -9.80 1.13
N GLY A 51 -12.23 -11.03 1.49
CA GLY A 51 -12.02 -12.11 0.53
C GLY A 51 -10.82 -11.91 -0.40
N LEU A 52 -9.87 -11.03 -0.04
CA LEU A 52 -8.61 -10.89 -0.79
C LEU A 52 -7.89 -12.23 -0.84
N SER A 53 -7.55 -12.68 -2.04
CA SER A 53 -6.82 -13.94 -2.25
C SER A 53 -5.41 -13.90 -1.65
N LYS A 54 -4.82 -12.70 -1.57
CA LYS A 54 -3.53 -12.45 -0.94
C LYS A 54 -3.43 -10.99 -0.52
N PHE A 55 -2.83 -10.72 0.63
CA PHE A 55 -2.34 -9.40 0.97
C PHE A 55 -1.10 -9.50 1.84
N GLY A 56 -0.12 -8.62 1.63
CA GLY A 56 1.06 -8.57 2.49
C GLY A 56 2.28 -7.92 1.86
N TRP A 57 3.30 -7.73 2.68
CA TRP A 57 4.59 -7.21 2.23
C TRP A 57 5.39 -8.31 1.56
N LEU A 58 5.76 -8.09 0.29
CA LEU A 58 6.74 -8.93 -0.40
C LEU A 58 8.16 -8.57 0.04
N GLN A 59 8.39 -7.28 0.29
CA GLN A 59 9.65 -6.74 0.81
C GLN A 59 9.33 -5.60 1.78
N HIS A 60 9.99 -5.57 2.94
CA HIS A 60 9.87 -4.44 3.85
C HIS A 60 11.09 -4.41 4.79
N ASP A 61 11.84 -3.31 4.79
CA ASP A 61 13.09 -3.19 5.58
C ASP A 61 12.84 -2.67 7.01
N GLY A 62 11.60 -2.31 7.33
CA GLY A 62 11.20 -1.75 8.63
C GLY A 62 11.57 -0.29 8.82
N THR A 63 12.31 0.30 7.87
CA THR A 63 12.85 1.65 7.96
C THR A 63 12.51 2.45 6.71
N SER A 64 13.17 2.28 5.57
CA SER A 64 13.13 3.18 4.42
C SER A 64 12.29 2.71 3.23
N TYR A 65 11.95 1.42 3.13
CA TYR A 65 11.35 0.85 1.95
C TYR A 65 10.34 -0.26 2.26
N GLY A 66 9.28 -0.33 1.47
CA GLY A 66 8.37 -1.45 1.44
C GLY A 66 7.71 -1.64 0.08
N HIS A 67 7.49 -2.88 -0.30
CA HIS A 67 6.69 -3.29 -1.45
C HIS A 67 5.68 -4.33 -1.03
N GLN A 68 4.40 -3.99 -1.16
CA GLN A 68 3.26 -4.82 -0.79
C GLN A 68 2.43 -5.16 -2.02
N GLU A 69 1.83 -6.34 -1.96
CA GLU A 69 0.90 -6.87 -2.95
C GLU A 69 -0.46 -7.13 -2.27
N LEU A 70 -1.53 -6.73 -2.96
CA LEU A 70 -2.92 -6.91 -2.58
C LEU A 70 -3.66 -7.49 -3.80
N LEU A 71 -4.05 -8.76 -3.72
CA LEU A 71 -4.79 -9.44 -4.77
C LEU A 71 -6.28 -9.47 -4.41
N ASP A 72 -7.02 -8.54 -5.00
CA ASP A 72 -8.46 -8.37 -4.80
C ASP A 72 -9.19 -8.78 -6.09
N THR A 73 -9.82 -9.96 -6.05
CA THR A 73 -10.51 -10.55 -7.20
C THR A 73 -9.63 -10.60 -8.45
N ASP A 74 -9.96 -9.88 -9.51
CA ASP A 74 -9.24 -9.85 -10.78
C ASP A 74 -8.17 -8.75 -10.86
N PHE A 75 -7.94 -8.02 -9.76
CA PHE A 75 -7.03 -6.90 -9.69
C PHE A 75 -5.85 -7.18 -8.76
N ASN A 76 -4.65 -6.85 -9.25
CA ASN A 76 -3.45 -6.76 -8.45
C ASN A 76 -3.18 -5.29 -8.15
N ILE A 77 -3.28 -4.91 -6.87
CA ILE A 77 -2.89 -3.60 -6.36
C ILE A 77 -1.55 -3.76 -5.66
N THR A 78 -0.55 -2.99 -6.12
CA THR A 78 0.76 -2.93 -5.48
C THR A 78 0.99 -1.56 -4.86
N THR A 79 1.55 -1.56 -3.65
CA THR A 79 1.94 -0.35 -2.94
C THR A 79 3.44 -0.40 -2.70
N THR A 80 4.15 0.61 -3.21
CA THR A 80 5.59 0.78 -2.96
C THR A 80 5.81 2.07 -2.19
N MET A 81 6.48 1.95 -1.05
CA MET A 81 6.79 3.08 -0.17
C MET A 81 8.30 3.28 -0.12
N VAL A 82 8.72 4.55 -0.17
CA VAL A 82 10.11 4.98 0.00
C VAL A 82 10.15 6.16 0.98
N LYS A 83 11.15 6.19 1.86
CA LYS A 83 11.46 7.34 2.72
C LYS A 83 12.84 7.91 2.40
N ALA A 84 12.90 9.21 2.17
CA ALA A 84 14.14 9.97 2.04
C ALA A 84 14.43 10.67 3.37
N VAL A 85 15.30 10.07 4.19
CA VAL A 85 15.69 10.65 5.48
C VAL A 85 16.99 11.40 5.35
N GLY A 86 16.99 12.66 5.82
CA GLY A 86 18.19 13.52 5.80
C GLY A 86 18.48 14.17 4.45
N ALA A 87 17.52 14.14 3.51
CA ALA A 87 17.61 14.95 2.30
C ALA A 87 17.54 16.45 2.64
N GLU A 88 18.31 17.26 1.93
CA GLU A 88 18.30 18.71 2.10
C GLU A 88 16.90 19.27 1.80
N GLY A 89 16.35 20.06 2.72
CA GLY A 89 14.98 20.59 2.62
C GLY A 89 13.87 19.64 3.08
N ALA A 90 14.17 18.39 3.46
CA ALA A 90 13.16 17.45 3.91
C ALA A 90 12.57 17.84 5.28
N GLY A 91 11.29 17.50 5.49
CA GLY A 91 10.57 17.79 6.72
C GLY A 91 11.08 16.99 7.94
N ALA A 92 10.48 17.27 9.11
CA ALA A 92 10.78 16.52 10.32
C ALA A 92 10.51 15.02 10.12
N GLY A 93 11.56 14.21 10.29
CA GLY A 93 11.48 12.75 10.09
C GLY A 93 11.73 12.27 8.65
N GLY A 94 12.10 13.18 7.74
CA GLY A 94 12.29 12.92 6.31
C GLY A 94 10.99 12.97 5.52
N ASP A 95 11.13 12.95 4.20
CA ASP A 95 10.01 12.89 3.28
C ASP A 95 9.72 11.43 2.91
N TRP A 96 8.50 11.14 2.48
CA TRP A 96 8.13 9.82 2.04
C TRP A 96 7.16 9.90 0.86
N ALA A 97 7.22 8.90 0.00
CA ALA A 97 6.34 8.77 -1.15
C ALA A 97 5.76 7.35 -1.19
N VAL A 98 4.54 7.26 -1.69
CA VAL A 98 3.85 6.00 -1.93
C VAL A 98 3.40 5.98 -3.37
N HIS A 99 3.84 4.96 -4.10
CA HIS A 99 3.36 4.67 -5.44
C HIS A 99 2.34 3.54 -5.35
N VAL A 100 1.12 3.81 -5.82
CA VAL A 100 0.04 2.82 -5.92
C VAL A 100 -0.17 2.49 -7.38
N ARG A 101 -0.09 1.21 -7.73
CA ARG A 101 -0.38 0.71 -9.07
C ARG A 101 -1.46 -0.35 -8.98
N CYS A 102 -2.48 -0.23 -9.81
CA CYS A 102 -3.50 -1.25 -10.02
C CYS A 102 -3.36 -1.82 -11.44
N SER A 103 -3.49 -3.14 -11.57
CA SER A 103 -3.51 -3.81 -12.87
C SER A 103 -4.47 -4.99 -12.84
N HIS A 104 -5.16 -5.20 -13.96
CA HIS A 104 -5.95 -6.41 -14.16
C HIS A 104 -4.99 -7.62 -14.30
N ILE A 105 -5.25 -8.69 -13.55
CA ILE A 105 -4.34 -9.85 -13.44
C ILE A 105 -4.16 -10.53 -14.80
N ALA A 106 -5.22 -10.60 -15.62
CA ALA A 106 -5.14 -11.19 -16.95
C ALA A 106 -4.18 -10.41 -17.88
N ASP A 107 -4.17 -9.07 -17.76
CA ASP A 107 -3.37 -8.20 -18.63
C ASP A 107 -1.89 -8.23 -18.24
N ALA A 108 -1.60 -8.32 -16.94
CA ALA A 108 -0.25 -8.47 -16.42
C ALA A 108 0.41 -9.79 -16.87
N ALA A 109 -0.37 -10.88 -16.94
CA ALA A 109 0.11 -12.18 -17.42
C ALA A 109 0.46 -12.18 -18.92
N ALA A 110 -0.23 -11.35 -19.73
CA ALA A 110 0.07 -11.19 -21.16
C ALA A 110 1.40 -10.44 -21.37
N GLN A 111 1.64 -9.33 -20.65
CA GLN A 111 2.86 -8.53 -20.76
C GLN A 111 4.12 -9.31 -20.34
N GLY A 112 4.01 -10.16 -19.30
CA GLY A 112 5.12 -10.99 -18.84
C GLY A 112 5.55 -12.10 -19.83
N LYS A 113 4.68 -12.48 -20.78
CA LYS A 113 5.01 -13.42 -21.86
C LYS A 113 5.70 -12.73 -23.04
N GLU A 114 5.37 -11.47 -23.31
CA GLU A 114 5.92 -10.70 -24.41
C GLU A 114 7.35 -10.24 -24.14
N MET A 115 7.67 -9.87 -22.89
CA MET A 115 9.01 -9.44 -22.47
C MET A 115 10.03 -10.60 -22.30
N LYS A 116 9.57 -11.86 -22.44
CA LYS A 116 10.40 -13.08 -22.40
C LYS A 116 10.63 -13.70 -23.80
N ARG A 117 10.16 -13.05 -24.86
CA ARG A 117 10.46 -13.39 -26.26
C ARG A 117 11.50 -12.43 -26.81
#